data_AF-A0AAF0YN55-F1
#
_entry.id   AF-A0AAF0YN55-F1
#
_cell.length_a   1.000
_cell.length_b   1.000
_cell.length_c   1.000
_cell.angle_alpha   90.00
_cell.angle_beta   90.00
_cell.angle_gamma   90.00
#
_symmetry.space_group_name_H-M   'P 1'
#
loop_
_entity.id
_entity.type
_entity.pdbx_description
1 polymer ?
#
loop_
_entity_poly.entity_id
_entity_poly.type
_entity_poly.pdbx_seq_one_letter_code
_entity_poly.pdbx_strand_id
1 'polypeptide(L)' 'MSLLVLSFIIPLVGVFLPIFMENDFGWTLTILFSVLGVLFSATSVKERKDKWAIIALLLNVVAVVYAAYVTTQFFMS' A
#
# COMPACT_ATOMS: atom_id res chain seq x y z
N MET A 1 2.77 -3.89 18.88
CA MET A 1 1.96 -3.15 17.89
C MET A 1 1.07 -4.16 17.16
N SER A 2 -0.22 -3.89 16.97
CA SER A 2 -1.15 -4.83 16.30
C SER A 2 -0.82 -4.93 14.80
N LEU A 3 -0.82 -6.13 14.20
CA LEU A 3 -0.67 -6.34 12.74
C LEU A 3 -1.70 -5.52 11.93
N LEU A 4 -2.84 -5.23 12.53
CA LEU A 4 -3.90 -4.40 11.97
C LEU A 4 -3.47 -2.93 11.86
N VAL A 5 -2.70 -2.42 12.83
CA VAL A 5 -2.16 -1.05 12.80
C VAL A 5 -1.09 -0.91 11.71
N LEU A 6 -0.23 -1.92 11.54
CA LEU A 6 0.78 -1.94 10.48
C LEU A 6 0.16 -1.97 9.08
N SER A 7 -0.97 -2.67 8.91
CA SER A 7 -1.68 -2.75 7.63
C SER A 7 -2.41 -1.47 7.22
N PHE A 8 -2.55 -0.48 8.12
CA PHE A 8 -3.01 0.87 7.78
C PHE A 8 -1.87 1.88 7.67
N ILE A 9 -0.87 1.82 8.56
CA ILE A 9 0.20 2.84 8.60
C ILE A 9 1.15 2.70 7.42
N ILE A 10 1.62 1.49 7.12
CA ILE A 10 2.57 1.22 6.03
C ILE A 10 2.10 1.77 4.68
N PRO A 11 0.87 1.45 4.22
CA PRO A 11 0.36 1.95 2.96
C PRO A 11 0.04 3.45 2.99
N LEU A 12 -0.37 4.01 4.13
CA LEU A 12 -0.50 5.47 4.28
C LEU A 12 0.84 6.16 4.03
N VAL A 13 1.90 5.73 4.72
CA VAL A 13 3.27 6.25 4.51
C VAL A 13 3.68 6.05 3.05
N GLY A 14 3.36 4.89 2.47
CA GLY A 14 3.48 4.59 1.04
C GLY A 14 2.90 5.68 0.16
N VAL A 15 1.61 5.98 0.30
CA VAL A 15 0.89 6.96 -0.54
C VAL A 15 1.45 8.38 -0.43
N PHE A 16 2.00 8.76 0.73
CA PHE A 16 2.57 10.10 0.93
C PHE A 16 4.04 10.22 0.49
N LEU A 17 4.78 9.12 0.32
CA LEU A 17 6.20 9.13 -0.10
C LEU A 17 6.47 9.88 -1.42
N PRO A 18 5.65 9.75 -2.48
CA PRO A 18 5.85 10.46 -3.74
C PRO A 18 5.76 11.98 -3.60
N ILE A 19 5.15 12.49 -2.52
CA ILE A 19 5.04 13.94 -2.28
C ILE A 19 6.38 14.51 -1.79
N PHE A 20 7.22 13.68 -1.14
CA PHE A 20 8.47 14.11 -0.52
C PHE A 20 9.72 13.67 -1.28
N MET A 21 9.60 12.79 -2.27
CA MET A 21 10.73 12.22 -3.03
C MET A 21 10.53 12.45 -4.54
N GLU A 22 11.64 12.43 -5.30
CA GLU A 22 11.57 12.43 -6.78
C GLU A 22 10.62 11.33 -7.28
N ASN A 23 9.82 11.69 -8.30
CA ASN A 23 8.66 10.91 -8.76
C ASN A 23 9.00 9.42 -8.93
N ASP A 24 10.05 9.06 -9.66
CA ASP A 24 10.35 7.65 -9.97
C ASP A 24 10.65 6.80 -8.73
N PHE A 25 11.44 7.35 -7.80
CA PHE A 25 11.85 6.62 -6.60
C PHE A 25 10.71 6.56 -5.57
N GLY A 26 9.95 7.65 -5.42
CA GLY A 26 8.80 7.73 -4.53
C GLY A 26 7.70 6.74 -4.92
N TRP A 27 7.36 6.66 -6.20
CA TRP A 27 6.34 5.72 -6.68
C TRP A 27 6.78 4.25 -6.55
N THR A 28 8.05 3.94 -6.79
CA THR A 28 8.59 2.59 -6.60
C THR A 28 8.49 2.13 -5.14
N LEU A 29 8.87 2.99 -4.20
CA LEU A 29 8.71 2.72 -2.76
C LEU A 29 7.24 2.58 -2.37
N THR A 30 6.36 3.41 -2.95
CA THR A 30 4.91 3.35 -2.73
C THR A 30 4.35 1.99 -3.11
N ILE A 31 4.75 1.43 -4.26
CA ILE A 31 4.36 0.07 -4.66
C ILE A 31 4.84 -0.94 -3.62
N LEU A 32 6.10 -0.87 -3.21
CA LEU A 32 6.70 -1.81 -2.26
C LEU A 32 5.96 -1.79 -0.90
N PHE A 33 5.68 -0.61 -0.37
CA PHE A 33 4.93 -0.44 0.88
C PHE A 33 3.47 -0.86 0.75
N SER A 34 2.82 -0.57 -0.38
CA SER A 34 1.43 -0.97 -0.61
C SER A 34 1.32 -2.50 -0.72
N VAL A 35 2.28 -3.18 -1.36
CA VAL A 35 2.36 -4.64 -1.41
C VAL A 35 2.55 -5.24 -0.01
N LEU A 36 3.44 -4.66 0.81
CA LEU A 36 3.58 -5.07 2.21
C LEU A 36 2.28 -4.86 3.00
N GLY A 37 1.59 -3.75 2.77
CA GLY A 37 0.26 -3.46 3.30
C GLY A 37 -0.75 -4.56 2.94
N VAL A 38 -0.79 -4.98 1.67
CA VAL A 38 -1.63 -6.10 1.20
C VAL A 38 -1.29 -7.40 1.93
N LEU A 39 -0.01 -7.75 2.07
CA LEU A 39 0.41 -8.97 2.76
C LEU A 39 0.03 -8.97 4.26
N PHE A 40 0.24 -7.85 4.95
CA PHE A 40 -0.16 -7.70 6.36
C PHE A 40 -1.67 -7.68 6.57
N SER A 41 -2.41 -7.05 5.66
CA SER A 41 -3.87 -7.05 5.73
C SER A 41 -4.45 -8.43 5.39
N ALA A 42 -3.90 -9.14 4.40
CA ALA A 42 -4.32 -10.49 4.05
C ALA A 42 -4.06 -11.49 5.19
N THR A 43 -2.89 -11.43 5.82
CA THR A 43 -2.59 -12.23 7.02
C THR A 43 -3.51 -11.86 8.18
N SER A 44 -3.78 -10.58 8.41
CA SER A 44 -4.74 -10.15 9.45
C SER A 44 -6.18 -10.58 9.16
N VAL A 45 -6.61 -10.61 7.90
CA VAL A 45 -7.93 -11.15 7.50
C VAL A 45 -7.99 -12.64 7.82
N LYS A 46 -6.93 -13.39 7.49
CA LYS A 46 -6.84 -14.83 7.77
C LYS A 46 -6.88 -15.13 9.28
N GLU A 47 -6.14 -14.38 10.09
CA GLU A 47 -6.03 -14.63 11.53
C GLU A 47 -7.23 -14.12 12.35
N ARG A 48 -7.73 -12.91 12.05
CA ARG A 48 -8.73 -12.25 12.91
C ARG A 48 -10.14 -12.23 12.33
N LYS A 49 -10.30 -12.48 11.01
CA LYS A 49 -11.57 -12.33 10.27
C LYS A 49 -12.31 -11.01 10.56
N ASP A 50 -11.54 -9.96 10.84
CA ASP A 50 -12.07 -8.65 11.20
C ASP A 50 -12.49 -7.87 9.95
N LYS A 51 -13.65 -7.20 10.02
CA LYS A 51 -14.17 -6.34 8.93
C LYS A 51 -13.18 -5.22 8.61
N TRP A 52 -12.47 -4.70 9.61
CA TRP A 52 -11.46 -3.66 9.42
C TRP A 52 -10.25 -4.17 8.63
N ALA A 53 -9.86 -5.43 8.78
CA ALA A 53 -8.77 -6.02 8.02
C ALA A 53 -9.14 -6.19 6.54
N ILE A 54 -10.41 -6.48 6.23
CA ILE A 54 -10.92 -6.55 4.84
C ILE A 54 -10.90 -5.16 4.19
N ILE A 55 -11.33 -4.12 4.92
CA ILE A 55 -11.28 -2.74 4.43
C ILE A 55 -9.82 -2.33 4.17
N ALA A 56 -8.91 -2.64 5.10
CA ALA A 56 -7.48 -2.39 4.92
C ALA A 56 -6.93 -3.09 3.67
N LEU A 57 -7.30 -4.37 3.45
CA LEU A 57 -6.89 -5.14 2.29
C LEU A 57 -7.35 -4.49 0.98
N LEU A 58 -8.62 -4.08 0.91
CA LEU A 58 -9.17 -3.41 -0.28
C LEU A 58 -8.46 -2.08 -0.56
N LEU A 59 -8.25 -1.26 0.46
CA LEU A 59 -7.53 0.02 0.33
C LEU A 59 -6.10 -0.20 -0.17
N ASN A 60 -5.41 -1.23 0.33
CA ASN A 60 -4.05 -1.55 -0.07
C ASN A 60 -3.97 -2.06 -1.51
N VAL A 61 -4.93 -2.87 -1.94
CA VAL A 61 -5.02 -3.30 -3.34
C VAL A 61 -5.23 -2.10 -4.27
N VAL A 62 -6.12 -1.18 -3.91
CA VAL A 62 -6.34 0.06 -4.69
C VAL A 62 -5.06 0.90 -4.76
N ALA A 63 -4.36 1.05 -3.64
CA ALA A 63 -3.10 1.78 -3.59
C ALA A 63 -2.01 1.14 -4.48
N VAL A 64 -1.88 -0.19 -4.47
CA VAL A 64 -0.96 -0.92 -5.37
C VAL A 64 -1.30 -0.67 -6.84
N VAL A 65 -2.57 -0.81 -7.22
CA VAL A 65 -3.02 -0.63 -8.61
C VAL A 65 -2.78 0.81 -9.07
N TYR A 66 -3.11 1.79 -8.22
CA TYR A 66 -2.89 3.21 -8.53
C TYR A 66 -1.40 3.53 -8.66
N ALA A 67 -0.58 3.08 -7.72
CA ALA A 67 0.86 3.31 -7.77
C ALA A 67 1.47 2.67 -9.03
N ALA A 68 1.09 1.43 -9.36
CA ALA A 68 1.54 0.75 -10.58
C ALA A 68 1.12 1.51 -11.85
N TYR A 69 -0.13 1.99 -11.93
CA TYR A 69 -0.60 2.80 -13.04
C TYR A 69 0.25 4.05 -13.21
N VAL A 70 0.44 4.82 -12.13
CA VAL A 70 1.21 6.06 -12.16
C VAL A 70 2.66 5.78 -12.56
N THR A 71 3.29 4.75 -12.00
CA THR A 71 4.64 4.32 -12.39
C THR A 71 4.72 3.97 -13.88
N THR A 72 3.74 3.25 -14.44
CA THR A 72 3.74 2.97 -15.89
C THR A 72 3.57 4.22 -16.75
N GLN A 73 2.82 5.22 -16.29
CA GLN A 73 2.71 6.50 -16.99
C GLN A 73 4.04 7.28 -16.98
N PHE A 74 4.76 7.28 -15.86
CA PHE A 74 6.10 7.90 -15.78
C PHE A 74 7.12 7.24 -16.71
N PHE A 75 7.10 5.90 -16.83
CA PHE A 75 8.04 5.20 -17.72
C PHE A 75 7.62 5.22 -19.21
N MET A 76 6.37 5.57 -19.52
CA MET A 76 5.88 5.70 -20.90
C MET A 76 5.91 7.14 -21.45
N SER A 77 6.13 8.15 -20.60
CA SER A 77 6.30 9.57 -20.98
C SER A 77 7.74 9.92 -21.26
#